data_AF-A0A2G2MIL6-F1
#
_entry.id   AF-A0A2G2MIL6-F1
#
_cell.length_a   1.000
_cell.length_b   1.000
_cell.length_c   1.000
_cell.angle_alpha   90.00
_cell.angle_beta   90.00
_cell.angle_gamma   90.00
#
_symmetry.space_group_name_H-M   'P 1'
#
loop_
_entity.id
_entity.type
_entity.pdbx_description
1 polymer ?
#
loop_
_entity_poly.entity_id
_entity_poly.type
_entity_poly.pdbx_seq_one_letter_code
_entity_poly.pdbx_strand_id
1 'polypeptide(L)'
;MFEKLTVSSTPHILSKNTTSKIMTHVVIALLPATLGALYFFRLEAAVIIFLSIATAVLSEWGIQKIRKQPITINDMSAVVTGLLLGLNLSASVPWWIPVIGSAFAVIVVKQIFGGIGQNFMNPALAARIMLTISWTGRMTNWISPGADAVSTATPLSYVKGFNVIPENAPRIFDMFIGNIGGSLGETSALLLIIGGLYLVFKGIISYKVPLAFIGTVAAITLIYGGFDFSFMSYHVFSGGLMIGAIFMATDYSSTPITMKGRIIFALGCGIITSFIRLYGAFPEGVGFSILLMNMSAPLIEKYTRPRVFGGGKQNA
;
A
#
# COMPACT_ATOMS: atom_id res chain seq x y z
N MET A 1 35.99 24.38 47.29
CA MET A 1 35.18 23.20 46.90
C MET A 1 34.55 23.55 45.56
N PHE A 2 35.07 23.02 44.46
CA PHE A 2 34.52 23.31 43.13
C PHE A 2 33.18 22.59 42.99
N GLU A 3 32.11 23.36 42.86
CA GLU A 3 30.76 22.87 42.67
C GLU A 3 30.69 22.14 41.32
N LYS A 4 30.45 20.83 41.35
CA LYS A 4 30.32 20.00 40.14
C LYS A 4 29.01 20.37 39.43
N LEU A 5 29.08 21.31 38.49
CA LEU A 5 27.97 21.63 37.60
C LEU A 5 27.75 20.45 36.64
N THR A 6 26.61 19.78 36.77
CA THR A 6 26.19 18.73 35.83
C THR A 6 25.67 19.38 34.55
N VAL A 7 26.42 19.26 33.47
CA VAL A 7 25.95 19.61 32.13
C VAL A 7 24.95 18.54 31.69
N SER A 8 23.66 18.74 31.95
CA SER A 8 22.60 17.89 31.40
C SER A 8 22.15 18.41 30.04
N SER A 9 21.94 17.52 29.09
CA SER A 9 21.30 17.86 27.82
C SER A 9 19.91 18.47 28.04
N THR A 10 19.52 19.38 27.14
CA THR A 10 18.22 20.05 27.15
C THR A 10 17.09 19.01 27.25
N PRO A 11 16.05 19.21 28.09
CA PRO A 11 14.97 18.24 28.22
C PRO A 11 14.20 18.12 26.90
N HIS A 12 14.53 17.11 26.11
CA HIS A 12 13.70 16.71 24.99
C HIS A 12 12.44 16.05 25.55
N ILE A 13 11.28 16.68 25.36
CA ILE A 13 9.98 16.09 25.68
C ILE A 13 9.80 14.89 24.73
N LEU A 14 10.08 13.68 25.25
CA LEU A 14 9.90 12.44 24.50
C LEU A 14 8.41 12.20 24.27
N SER A 15 8.00 12.14 23.00
CA SER A 15 6.62 11.75 22.68
C SER A 15 6.38 10.30 23.12
N LYS A 16 5.19 9.98 23.64
CA LYS A 16 4.81 8.62 24.05
C LYS A 16 4.59 7.65 22.88
N ASN A 17 4.68 8.14 21.64
CA ASN A 17 4.43 7.38 20.42
C ASN A 17 5.73 6.74 19.93
N THR A 18 5.80 5.42 20.03
CA THR A 18 6.89 4.63 19.49
C THR A 18 6.51 4.05 18.13
N THR A 19 7.50 3.77 17.29
CA THR A 19 7.30 3.15 15.97
C THR A 19 6.49 1.85 16.07
N SER A 20 6.79 1.02 17.07
CA SER A 20 6.06 -0.24 17.34
C SER A 20 4.57 0.00 17.60
N LYS A 21 4.20 1.04 18.37
CA LYS A 21 2.78 1.39 18.59
C LYS A 21 2.09 1.83 17.30
N ILE A 22 2.75 2.67 16.51
CA ILE A 22 2.22 3.13 15.23
C ILE A 22 1.96 1.94 14.29
N MET A 23 2.95 1.06 14.14
CA MET A 23 2.84 -0.13 13.29
C MET A 23 1.78 -1.11 13.80
N THR A 24 1.65 -1.27 15.12
CA THR A 24 0.58 -2.09 15.72
C THR A 24 -0.81 -1.55 15.36
N HIS A 25 -1.00 -0.22 15.37
CA HIS A 25 -2.27 0.38 14.91
C HIS A 25 -2.53 0.13 13.43
N VAL A 26 -1.49 0.10 12.58
CA VAL A 26 -1.63 -0.27 11.16
C VAL A 26 -2.06 -1.73 11.01
N VAL A 27 -1.48 -2.65 11.79
CA VAL A 27 -1.92 -4.05 11.82
C VAL A 27 -3.39 -4.14 12.24
N ILE A 28 -3.78 -3.46 13.33
CA ILE A 28 -5.17 -3.43 13.81
C ILE A 28 -6.13 -2.89 12.73
N ALA A 29 -5.71 -1.85 12.01
CA ALA A 29 -6.50 -1.28 10.92
C ALA A 29 -6.66 -2.23 9.72
N LEU A 30 -5.69 -3.12 9.48
CA LEU A 30 -5.76 -4.14 8.44
C LEU A 30 -6.52 -5.40 8.87
N LEU A 31 -6.76 -5.62 10.18
CA LEU A 31 -7.48 -6.79 10.67
C LEU A 31 -8.88 -6.96 10.06
N PRO A 32 -9.74 -5.93 9.92
CA PRO A 32 -11.04 -6.11 9.30
C PRO A 32 -10.94 -6.67 7.87
N ALA A 33 -10.04 -6.10 7.05
CA ALA A 33 -9.80 -6.59 5.70
C ALA A 33 -9.20 -8.01 5.67
N THR A 34 -8.32 -8.32 6.63
CA THR A 34 -7.73 -9.66 6.80
C THR A 34 -8.80 -10.69 7.16
N LEU A 35 -9.71 -10.36 8.08
CA LEU A 35 -10.83 -11.23 8.46
C LEU A 35 -11.81 -11.40 7.29
N GLY A 36 -12.05 -10.35 6.51
CA GLY A 36 -12.82 -10.44 5.26
C GLY A 36 -12.18 -11.42 4.28
N ALA A 37 -10.87 -11.30 4.04
CA ALA A 37 -10.14 -12.21 3.16
C ALA A 37 -10.22 -13.67 3.64
N LEU A 38 -10.09 -13.91 4.94
CA LEU A 38 -10.24 -15.24 5.56
C LEU A 38 -11.66 -15.78 5.44
N TYR A 39 -12.68 -14.93 5.53
CA TYR A 39 -14.07 -15.33 5.37
C TYR A 39 -14.38 -15.77 3.94
N PHE A 40 -13.93 -14.97 2.95
CA PHE A 40 -14.22 -15.21 1.53
C PHE A 40 -13.39 -16.36 0.93
N PHE A 41 -12.09 -16.41 1.23
CA PHE A 41 -11.13 -17.35 0.61
C PHE A 41 -10.63 -18.45 1.58
N ARG A 42 -11.13 -18.48 2.82
CA ARG A 42 -10.93 -19.57 3.78
C ARG A 42 -9.45 -19.88 4.04
N LEU A 43 -9.05 -21.14 3.86
CA LEU A 43 -7.73 -21.65 4.20
C LEU A 43 -6.64 -21.14 3.26
N GLU A 44 -6.94 -20.88 1.99
CA GLU A 44 -5.94 -20.43 1.01
C GLU A 44 -5.39 -19.05 1.39
N ALA A 45 -6.29 -18.12 1.75
CA ALA A 45 -5.90 -16.82 2.28
C ALA A 45 -5.08 -16.93 3.56
N ALA A 46 -5.48 -17.81 4.48
CA ALA A 46 -4.77 -18.01 5.75
C ALA A 46 -3.33 -18.45 5.52
N VAL A 47 -3.12 -19.42 4.63
CA VAL A 47 -1.79 -19.95 4.30
C VAL A 47 -0.91 -18.87 3.66
N ILE A 48 -1.43 -18.12 2.68
CA ILE A 48 -0.66 -17.06 2.01
C ILE A 48 -0.27 -15.95 2.96
N ILE A 49 -1.21 -15.47 3.77
CA ILE A 49 -0.97 -14.39 4.74
C ILE A 49 0.04 -14.85 5.80
N PHE A 50 -0.15 -16.06 6.34
CA PHE A 50 0.77 -16.63 7.32
C PHE A 50 2.19 -16.79 6.76
N LEU A 51 2.34 -17.40 5.58
CA LEU A 51 3.64 -17.59 4.94
C LEU A 51 4.33 -16.25 4.66
N SER A 52 3.56 -15.26 4.19
CA SER A 52 4.06 -13.93 3.90
C SER A 52 4.59 -13.24 5.16
N ILE A 53 3.85 -13.27 6.27
CA ILE A 53 4.25 -12.69 7.56
C ILE A 53 5.44 -13.45 8.15
N ALA A 54 5.35 -14.78 8.23
CA ALA A 54 6.40 -15.62 8.80
C ALA A 54 7.72 -15.42 8.05
N THR A 55 7.68 -15.42 6.72
CA THR A 55 8.88 -15.20 5.91
C THR A 55 9.43 -13.80 6.06
N ALA A 56 8.59 -12.77 6.15
CA ALA A 56 9.04 -11.39 6.35
C ALA A 56 9.78 -11.23 7.69
N VAL A 57 9.22 -11.77 8.77
CA VAL A 57 9.83 -11.72 10.11
C VAL A 57 11.13 -12.53 10.17
N LEU A 58 11.13 -13.75 9.60
CA LEU A 58 12.34 -14.59 9.55
C LEU A 58 13.45 -13.95 8.71
N SER A 59 13.09 -13.31 7.59
CA SER A 59 14.05 -12.63 6.73
C SER A 59 14.67 -11.41 7.43
N GLU A 60 13.86 -10.65 8.17
CA GLU A 60 14.34 -9.51 8.96
C GLU A 60 15.31 -9.96 10.06
N TRP A 61 14.91 -10.98 10.84
CA TRP A 61 15.78 -11.57 11.85
C TRP A 61 17.09 -12.09 11.25
N GLY A 62 16.99 -12.84 10.16
CA GLY A 62 18.12 -13.47 9.50
C GLY A 62 19.15 -12.45 9.00
N ILE A 63 18.71 -11.43 8.26
CA ILE A 63 19.63 -10.43 7.71
C ILE A 63 20.23 -9.54 8.79
N GLN A 64 19.46 -9.19 9.83
CA GLN A 64 20.00 -8.43 10.98
C GLN A 64 21.06 -9.23 11.72
N LYS A 65 20.85 -10.54 11.92
CA LYS A 65 21.83 -11.43 12.54
C LYS A 65 23.09 -11.56 11.70
N ILE A 66 22.95 -11.71 10.37
CA ILE A 66 24.09 -11.79 9.43
C ILE A 66 24.89 -10.48 9.44
N ARG A 67 24.21 -9.33 9.47
CA ARG A 67 24.83 -8.00 9.50
C ARG A 67 25.32 -7.56 10.88
N LYS A 68 25.14 -8.38 11.91
CA LYS A 68 25.46 -8.07 13.32
C LYS A 68 24.81 -6.76 13.79
N GLN A 69 23.62 -6.46 13.28
CA GLN A 69 22.80 -5.32 13.66
C GLN A 69 21.92 -5.68 14.87
N PRO A 70 21.44 -4.69 15.65
CA PRO A 70 20.45 -4.95 16.69
C PRO A 70 19.19 -5.55 16.07
N ILE A 71 18.65 -6.59 16.71
CA ILE A 71 17.45 -7.28 16.23
C ILE A 71 16.23 -6.41 16.58
N THR A 72 15.52 -5.90 15.56
CA THR A 72 14.41 -4.95 15.74
C THR A 72 13.01 -5.56 15.56
N ILE A 73 12.86 -6.88 15.51
CA ILE A 73 11.59 -7.59 15.20
C ILE A 73 10.36 -7.08 15.97
N ASN A 74 10.55 -6.57 17.18
CA ASN A 74 9.49 -6.01 18.02
C ASN A 74 8.87 -4.70 17.48
N ASP A 75 9.40 -4.14 16.39
CA ASP A 75 8.90 -2.93 15.74
C ASP A 75 7.62 -3.16 14.90
N MET A 76 7.19 -4.42 14.72
CA MET A 76 6.02 -4.86 13.94
C MET A 76 6.05 -4.48 12.45
N SER A 77 7.13 -3.90 11.96
CA SER A 77 7.21 -3.38 10.60
C SER A 77 7.37 -4.47 9.55
N ALA A 78 8.09 -5.57 9.85
CA ALA A 78 8.10 -6.75 9.00
C ALA A 78 6.74 -7.44 8.93
N VAL A 79 5.98 -7.45 10.04
CA VAL A 79 4.61 -7.99 10.06
C VAL A 79 3.70 -7.18 9.14
N VAL A 80 3.75 -5.84 9.22
CA VAL A 80 2.98 -4.97 8.30
C VAL A 80 3.38 -5.21 6.84
N THR A 81 4.68 -5.33 6.55
CA THR A 81 5.18 -5.58 5.19
C THR A 81 4.66 -6.91 4.64
N GLY A 82 4.78 -7.99 5.41
CA GLY A 82 4.30 -9.32 5.01
C GLY A 82 2.77 -9.36 4.91
N LEU A 83 2.04 -8.73 5.83
CA LEU A 83 0.58 -8.66 5.79
C LEU A 83 0.09 -7.90 4.55
N LEU A 84 0.66 -6.72 4.26
CA LEU A 84 0.31 -5.93 3.09
C LEU A 84 0.63 -6.66 1.78
N LEU A 85 1.78 -7.34 1.69
CA LEU A 85 2.09 -8.16 0.53
C LEU A 85 1.09 -9.31 0.38
N GLY A 86 0.82 -10.05 1.46
CA GLY A 86 -0.12 -11.18 1.46
C GLY A 86 -1.51 -10.76 1.02
N LEU A 87 -2.03 -9.65 1.55
CA LEU A 87 -3.32 -9.08 1.15
C LEU A 87 -3.33 -8.63 -0.32
N ASN A 88 -2.18 -8.33 -0.92
CA ASN A 88 -2.12 -7.99 -2.34
C ASN A 88 -2.03 -9.22 -3.24
N LEU A 89 -1.74 -10.42 -2.75
CA LEU A 89 -1.64 -11.60 -3.61
C LEU A 89 -3.01 -12.19 -3.95
N SER A 90 -3.08 -12.93 -5.05
CA SER A 90 -4.23 -13.80 -5.35
C SER A 90 -4.25 -15.00 -4.39
N ALA A 91 -5.43 -15.48 -4.02
CA ALA A 91 -5.59 -16.68 -3.20
C ALA A 91 -5.03 -17.96 -3.88
N SER A 92 -4.95 -17.97 -5.20
CA SER A 92 -4.52 -19.13 -6.00
C SER A 92 -3.00 -19.28 -6.13
N VAL A 93 -2.21 -18.36 -5.57
CA VAL A 93 -0.75 -18.41 -5.75
C VAL A 93 -0.14 -19.60 -5.00
N PRO A 94 0.82 -20.32 -5.61
CA PRO A 94 1.57 -21.34 -4.90
C PRO A 94 2.30 -20.77 -3.68
N TRP A 95 2.46 -21.59 -2.64
CA TRP A 95 3.09 -21.23 -1.36
C TRP A 95 4.48 -20.59 -1.47
N TRP A 96 5.25 -20.88 -2.52
CA TRP A 96 6.60 -20.33 -2.70
C TRP A 96 6.61 -18.87 -3.18
N ILE A 97 5.55 -18.39 -3.85
CA ILE A 97 5.44 -17.00 -4.32
C ILE A 97 5.45 -15.99 -3.15
N PRO A 98 4.58 -16.11 -2.11
CA PRO A 98 4.63 -15.20 -0.97
C PRO A 98 5.96 -15.28 -0.21
N VAL A 99 6.60 -16.46 -0.17
CA VAL A 99 7.92 -16.62 0.47
C VAL A 99 8.99 -15.81 -0.26
N ILE A 100 9.12 -15.97 -1.58
CA ILE A 100 10.10 -15.22 -2.38
C ILE A 100 9.81 -13.72 -2.32
N GLY A 101 8.54 -13.32 -2.45
CA GLY A 101 8.13 -11.92 -2.39
C GLY A 101 8.47 -11.27 -1.05
N SER A 102 8.11 -11.91 0.06
CA SER A 102 8.41 -11.38 1.40
C SER A 102 9.90 -11.29 1.68
N ALA A 103 10.67 -12.30 1.27
CA ALA A 103 12.12 -12.27 1.41
C ALA A 103 12.72 -11.10 0.60
N PHE A 104 12.27 -10.90 -0.64
CA PHE A 104 12.71 -9.77 -1.46
C PHE A 104 12.33 -8.41 -0.85
N ALA A 105 11.08 -8.24 -0.41
CA ALA A 105 10.61 -7.00 0.22
C ALA A 105 11.51 -6.63 1.40
N VAL A 106 11.78 -7.58 2.29
CA VAL A 106 12.51 -7.31 3.53
C VAL A 106 14.01 -7.20 3.26
N ILE A 107 14.61 -8.16 2.57
CA ILE A 107 16.06 -8.18 2.38
C ILE A 107 16.49 -7.06 1.45
N VAL A 108 15.91 -7.00 0.25
CA VAL A 108 16.41 -6.12 -0.83
C VAL A 108 15.91 -4.69 -0.67
N VAL A 109 14.63 -4.50 -0.40
CA VAL A 109 14.03 -3.16 -0.46
C VAL A 109 14.15 -2.44 0.87
N LYS A 110 14.01 -3.16 1.99
CA LYS A 110 14.04 -2.57 3.33
C LYS A 110 15.42 -2.61 3.98
N GLN A 111 16.04 -3.78 4.06
CA GLN A 111 17.21 -3.99 4.92
C GLN A 111 18.53 -3.55 4.27
N ILE A 112 18.73 -3.73 2.96
CA ILE A 112 19.93 -3.22 2.27
C ILE A 112 20.09 -1.71 2.48
N PHE A 113 18.99 -0.96 2.50
CA PHE A 113 18.98 0.48 2.69
C PHE A 113 19.06 0.92 4.16
N GLY A 114 19.16 -0.03 5.09
CA GLY A 114 19.42 0.21 6.51
C GLY A 114 18.20 0.15 7.44
N GLY A 115 17.07 -0.36 6.96
CA GLY A 115 15.93 -0.74 7.80
C GLY A 115 14.77 0.26 7.74
N ILE A 116 14.01 0.37 8.84
CA ILE A 116 12.80 1.21 8.89
C ILE A 116 13.17 2.69 8.67
N GLY A 117 12.42 3.35 7.79
CA GLY A 117 12.57 4.80 7.57
C GLY A 117 13.64 5.16 6.55
N GLN A 118 14.42 4.19 6.07
CA GLN A 118 15.47 4.38 5.05
C GLN A 118 15.13 3.73 3.70
N ASN A 119 14.01 3.00 3.63
CA ASN A 119 13.52 2.41 2.39
C ASN A 119 12.99 3.51 1.45
N PHE A 120 13.66 3.66 0.30
CA PHE A 120 13.33 4.64 -0.73
C PHE A 120 12.00 4.36 -1.46
N MET A 121 11.44 3.16 -1.29
CA MET A 121 10.12 2.79 -1.82
C MET A 121 9.40 1.82 -0.87
N ASN A 122 8.08 1.71 -1.05
CA ASN A 122 7.24 0.78 -0.30
C ASN A 122 7.66 -0.70 -0.57
N PRO A 123 8.14 -1.46 0.43
CA PRO A 123 8.71 -2.79 0.24
C PRO A 123 7.68 -3.83 -0.24
N ALA A 124 6.46 -3.77 0.28
CA ALA A 124 5.39 -4.71 -0.10
C ALA A 124 4.98 -4.53 -1.57
N LEU A 125 4.86 -3.28 -2.04
CA LEU A 125 4.57 -2.99 -3.43
C LEU A 125 5.71 -3.37 -4.38
N ALA A 126 6.96 -3.14 -3.96
CA ALA A 126 8.13 -3.55 -4.72
C ALA A 126 8.16 -5.06 -4.94
N ALA A 127 7.88 -5.85 -3.89
CA ALA A 127 7.74 -7.29 -4.02
C ALA A 127 6.56 -7.70 -4.90
N ARG A 128 5.37 -7.09 -4.72
CA ARG A 128 4.22 -7.35 -5.59
C ARG A 128 4.57 -7.17 -7.06
N ILE A 129 5.23 -6.06 -7.41
CA ILE A 129 5.57 -5.75 -8.79
C ILE A 129 6.63 -6.71 -9.34
N MET A 130 7.66 -7.01 -8.55
CA MET A 130 8.66 -8.00 -8.94
C MET A 130 8.00 -9.36 -9.23
N LEU A 131 7.12 -9.83 -8.34
CA LEU A 131 6.37 -11.07 -8.56
C LEU A 131 5.46 -11.01 -9.79
N THR A 132 4.76 -9.89 -9.99
CA THR A 132 3.89 -9.70 -11.16
C THR A 132 4.68 -9.70 -12.46
N ILE A 133 5.87 -9.09 -12.51
CA ILE A 133 6.70 -9.07 -13.72
C ILE A 133 7.31 -10.45 -13.98
N SER A 134 7.76 -11.15 -12.93
CA SER A 134 8.41 -12.46 -13.07
C SER A 134 7.43 -13.60 -13.33
N TRP A 135 6.23 -13.55 -12.76
CA TRP A 135 5.22 -14.61 -12.84
C TRP A 135 3.80 -14.09 -13.09
N THR A 136 3.65 -13.25 -14.12
CA THR A 136 2.37 -12.60 -14.48
C THR A 136 1.20 -13.58 -14.48
N GLY A 137 1.30 -14.69 -15.22
CA GLY A 137 0.18 -15.62 -15.39
C GLY A 137 -0.31 -16.29 -14.10
N ARG A 138 0.56 -16.41 -13.08
CA ARG A 138 0.17 -16.93 -11.75
C ARG A 138 -0.41 -15.84 -10.86
N MET A 139 0.15 -14.63 -10.98
CA MET A 139 -0.28 -13.46 -10.21
C MET A 139 -1.64 -12.92 -10.67
N THR A 140 -2.00 -13.13 -11.95
CA THR A 140 -3.27 -12.69 -12.54
C THR A 140 -4.32 -13.80 -12.65
N ASN A 141 -4.08 -14.96 -12.04
CA ASN A 141 -5.09 -16.01 -11.95
C ASN A 141 -5.93 -15.79 -10.70
N TRP A 142 -7.15 -15.28 -10.88
CA TRP A 142 -8.07 -14.94 -9.81
C TRP A 142 -9.16 -16.00 -9.70
N ILE A 143 -9.45 -16.42 -8.48
CA ILE A 143 -10.57 -17.31 -8.17
C ILE A 143 -11.69 -16.50 -7.55
N SER A 144 -12.93 -16.90 -7.83
CA SER A 144 -14.08 -16.36 -7.10
C SER A 144 -14.12 -16.91 -5.68
N PRO A 145 -14.56 -16.13 -4.68
CA PRO A 145 -14.85 -16.64 -3.35
C PRO A 145 -15.93 -17.74 -3.40
N GLY A 146 -15.64 -18.94 -2.88
CA GLY A 146 -16.56 -20.08 -2.96
C GLY A 146 -15.91 -21.42 -2.57
N ALA A 147 -16.72 -22.48 -2.49
CA ALA A 147 -16.21 -23.84 -2.27
C ALA A 147 -15.55 -24.43 -3.53
N ASP A 148 -16.02 -24.01 -4.70
CA ASP A 148 -15.46 -24.37 -5.99
C ASP A 148 -14.60 -23.22 -6.52
N ALA A 149 -13.30 -23.48 -6.70
CA ALA A 149 -12.34 -22.52 -7.23
C ALA A 149 -12.59 -22.29 -8.73
N VAL A 150 -13.56 -21.42 -9.05
CA VAL A 150 -13.86 -21.03 -10.42
C VAL A 150 -13.02 -19.82 -10.80
N SER A 151 -12.24 -19.96 -11.89
CA SER A 151 -11.44 -18.86 -12.44
C SER A 151 -12.37 -17.73 -12.91
N THR A 152 -12.13 -16.53 -12.40
CA THR A 152 -12.99 -15.36 -12.66
C THR A 152 -12.12 -14.16 -13.07
N ALA A 153 -12.62 -13.35 -14.01
CA ALA A 153 -11.94 -12.12 -14.38
C ALA A 153 -12.14 -11.05 -13.28
N THR A 154 -11.14 -10.21 -13.03
CA THR A 154 -11.33 -9.11 -12.08
C THR A 154 -12.35 -8.12 -12.64
N PRO A 155 -13.13 -7.43 -11.78
CA PRO A 155 -14.09 -6.42 -12.23
C PRO A 155 -13.46 -5.35 -13.12
N LEU A 156 -12.17 -5.03 -12.89
CA LEU A 156 -11.44 -4.05 -13.70
C LEU A 156 -11.11 -4.56 -15.11
N SER A 157 -11.03 -5.88 -15.31
CA SER A 157 -10.76 -6.47 -16.62
C SER A 157 -11.99 -6.39 -17.55
N TYR A 158 -13.21 -6.38 -17.00
CA TYR A 158 -14.44 -6.21 -17.78
C TYR A 158 -14.60 -4.81 -18.38
N VAL A 159 -14.08 -3.80 -17.68
CA VAL A 159 -14.21 -2.39 -18.07
C VAL A 159 -13.01 -1.94 -18.92
N LYS A 160 -12.00 -2.80 -19.07
CA LYS A 160 -10.80 -2.46 -19.83
C LYS A 160 -11.06 -2.50 -21.34
N GLY A 161 -10.87 -1.35 -21.99
CA GLY A 161 -11.05 -1.20 -23.44
C GLY A 161 -12.49 -0.89 -23.87
N PHE A 162 -13.41 -0.77 -22.91
CA PHE A 162 -14.79 -0.35 -23.15
C PHE A 162 -15.09 0.90 -22.31
N ASN A 163 -15.87 1.82 -22.87
CA ASN A 163 -16.37 3.00 -22.13
C ASN A 163 -17.69 2.73 -21.40
N VAL A 164 -18.20 1.50 -21.49
CA VAL A 164 -19.49 1.08 -20.94
C VAL A 164 -19.29 -0.24 -20.20
N ILE A 165 -19.98 -0.39 -19.09
CA ILE A 165 -19.96 -1.61 -18.26
C ILE A 165 -20.71 -2.72 -19.02
N PRO A 166 -20.07 -3.87 -19.31
CA PRO A 166 -20.75 -5.01 -19.92
C PRO A 166 -21.84 -5.59 -19.00
N GLU A 167 -22.92 -6.13 -19.55
CA GLU A 167 -24.05 -6.71 -18.78
C GLU A 167 -23.64 -7.86 -17.85
N ASN A 168 -22.51 -8.53 -18.13
CA ASN A 168 -21.96 -9.63 -17.33
C ASN A 168 -21.03 -9.16 -16.18
N ALA A 169 -20.91 -7.86 -15.93
CA ALA A 169 -20.04 -7.33 -14.90
C ALA A 169 -20.63 -7.49 -13.48
N PRO A 170 -19.80 -7.73 -12.44
CA PRO A 170 -20.25 -7.83 -11.05
C PRO A 170 -20.88 -6.52 -10.56
N ARG A 171 -21.97 -6.57 -9.80
CA ARG A 171 -22.64 -5.35 -9.34
C ARG A 171 -21.70 -4.51 -8.47
N ILE A 172 -21.80 -3.18 -8.58
CA ILE A 172 -21.00 -2.23 -7.78
C ILE A 172 -21.16 -2.49 -6.27
N PHE A 173 -22.38 -2.88 -5.86
CA PHE A 173 -22.67 -3.21 -4.47
C PHE A 173 -21.88 -4.43 -3.97
N ASP A 174 -21.67 -5.42 -4.84
CA ASP A 174 -20.86 -6.61 -4.53
C ASP A 174 -19.37 -6.25 -4.46
N MET A 175 -18.91 -5.24 -5.20
CA MET A 175 -17.54 -4.72 -5.05
C MET A 175 -17.35 -3.93 -3.74
N PHE A 176 -18.43 -3.28 -3.26
CA PHE A 176 -18.39 -2.47 -2.05
C PHE A 176 -18.43 -3.33 -0.78
N ILE A 177 -19.37 -4.27 -0.69
CA ILE A 177 -19.53 -5.20 0.43
C ILE A 177 -18.50 -6.33 0.37
N GLY A 178 -18.32 -6.87 -0.83
CA GLY A 178 -17.41 -7.95 -1.15
C GLY A 178 -18.11 -9.15 -1.77
N ASN A 179 -17.31 -10.17 -2.10
CA ASN A 179 -17.65 -11.36 -2.91
C ASN A 179 -17.29 -11.24 -4.41
N ILE A 180 -16.15 -10.62 -4.71
CA ILE A 180 -15.60 -10.51 -6.07
C ILE A 180 -14.23 -11.18 -6.17
N GLY A 181 -13.89 -11.66 -7.36
CA GLY A 181 -12.54 -12.13 -7.68
C GLY A 181 -11.53 -10.98 -7.75
N GLY A 182 -10.39 -11.14 -7.10
CA GLY A 182 -9.34 -10.11 -7.00
C GLY A 182 -8.28 -10.50 -5.97
N SER A 183 -7.42 -9.54 -5.61
CA SER A 183 -6.48 -9.77 -4.51
C SER A 183 -7.21 -9.92 -3.18
N LEU A 184 -6.60 -10.64 -2.23
CA LEU A 184 -7.20 -10.94 -0.93
C LEU A 184 -7.74 -9.69 -0.21
N GLY A 185 -7.01 -8.57 -0.31
CA GLY A 185 -7.33 -7.29 0.29
C GLY A 185 -8.33 -6.45 -0.50
N GLU A 186 -8.56 -6.76 -1.78
CA GLU A 186 -9.55 -6.09 -2.63
C GLU A 186 -10.96 -6.63 -2.47
N THR A 187 -11.11 -7.70 -1.70
CA THR A 187 -12.39 -8.38 -1.50
C THR A 187 -13.48 -7.47 -0.98
N SER A 188 -13.17 -6.45 -0.18
CA SER A 188 -14.17 -5.53 0.37
C SER A 188 -13.61 -4.13 0.55
N ALA A 189 -14.09 -3.18 -0.25
CA ALA A 189 -13.73 -1.78 -0.09
C ALA A 189 -14.20 -1.21 1.25
N LEU A 190 -15.37 -1.63 1.75
CA LEU A 190 -15.90 -1.18 3.03
C LEU A 190 -14.97 -1.52 4.20
N LEU A 191 -14.44 -2.73 4.25
CA LEU A 191 -13.53 -3.15 5.33
C LEU A 191 -12.22 -2.35 5.33
N LEU A 192 -11.69 -2.04 4.14
CA LEU A 192 -10.52 -1.17 3.99
C LEU A 192 -10.80 0.27 4.43
N ILE A 193 -11.97 0.81 4.09
CA ILE A 193 -12.38 2.16 4.47
C ILE A 193 -12.52 2.27 6.00
N ILE A 194 -13.12 1.27 6.66
CA ILE A 194 -13.23 1.23 8.13
C ILE A 194 -11.83 1.27 8.77
N GLY A 195 -10.90 0.46 8.27
CA GLY A 195 -9.51 0.48 8.72
C GLY A 195 -8.81 1.82 8.48
N GLY A 196 -9.02 2.42 7.31
CA GLY A 196 -8.49 3.74 6.97
C GLY A 196 -9.01 4.86 7.87
N LEU A 197 -10.33 4.88 8.10
CA LEU A 197 -10.96 5.84 9.00
C LEU A 197 -10.39 5.72 10.42
N TYR A 198 -10.20 4.50 10.92
CA TYR A 198 -9.55 4.27 12.21
C TYR A 198 -8.15 4.91 12.30
N LEU A 199 -7.32 4.76 11.26
CA LEU A 199 -5.99 5.38 11.23
C LEU A 199 -6.03 6.91 11.14
N VAL A 200 -7.01 7.46 10.41
CA VAL A 200 -7.24 8.91 10.35
C VAL A 200 -7.68 9.45 11.71
N PHE A 201 -8.62 8.79 12.38
CA PHE A 201 -9.08 9.19 13.72
C PHE A 201 -7.98 9.12 14.77
N LYS A 202 -7.06 8.17 14.66
CA LYS A 202 -5.88 8.08 15.53
C LYS A 202 -4.79 9.10 15.19
N GLY A 203 -4.96 9.90 14.14
CA GLY A 203 -3.98 10.90 13.72
C GLY A 203 -2.67 10.30 13.20
N ILE A 204 -2.71 9.03 12.78
CA ILE A 204 -1.55 8.32 12.22
C ILE A 204 -1.41 8.77 10.76
N ILE A 205 -2.40 8.49 9.93
CA ILE A 205 -2.36 8.90 8.51
C ILE A 205 -3.09 10.22 8.29
N SER A 206 -2.62 10.99 7.30
CA SER A 206 -3.33 12.19 6.83
C SER A 206 -4.39 11.79 5.80
N TYR A 207 -5.64 12.18 6.03
CA TYR A 207 -6.74 11.94 5.09
C TYR A 207 -6.53 12.60 3.72
N LYS A 208 -5.64 13.60 3.62
CA LYS A 208 -5.40 14.36 2.39
C LYS A 208 -4.79 13.51 1.28
N VAL A 209 -3.92 12.55 1.62
CA VAL A 209 -3.23 11.70 0.62
C VAL A 209 -4.21 10.70 -0.01
N PRO A 210 -4.95 9.87 0.76
CA PRO A 210 -5.94 8.96 0.18
C PRO A 210 -7.02 9.70 -0.62
N LEU A 211 -7.53 10.82 -0.09
CA LEU A 211 -8.61 11.57 -0.72
C LEU A 211 -8.16 12.23 -2.03
N ALA A 212 -6.96 12.82 -2.08
CA ALA A 212 -6.41 13.37 -3.32
C ALA A 212 -6.13 12.28 -4.36
N PHE A 213 -5.60 11.12 -3.94
CA PHE A 213 -5.31 10.02 -4.84
C PHE A 213 -6.61 9.43 -5.44
N ILE A 214 -7.57 9.04 -4.59
CA ILE A 214 -8.86 8.50 -5.03
C ILE A 214 -9.63 9.53 -5.86
N GLY A 215 -9.66 10.79 -5.42
CA GLY A 215 -10.35 11.87 -6.13
C GLY A 215 -9.78 12.14 -7.51
N THR A 216 -8.46 12.00 -7.69
CA THR A 216 -7.83 12.16 -9.01
C THR A 216 -8.21 11.03 -9.96
N VAL A 217 -8.20 9.78 -9.48
CA VAL A 217 -8.64 8.63 -10.30
C VAL A 217 -10.11 8.77 -10.66
N ALA A 218 -10.96 9.14 -9.70
CA ALA A 218 -12.38 9.38 -9.92
C ALA A 218 -12.61 10.48 -10.98
N ALA A 219 -11.93 11.62 -10.87
CA ALA A 219 -12.09 12.72 -11.82
C ALA A 219 -11.67 12.33 -13.25
N ILE A 220 -10.52 11.68 -13.43
CA ILE A 220 -10.02 11.30 -14.76
C ILE A 220 -10.91 10.24 -15.40
N THR A 221 -11.31 9.22 -14.62
CA THR A 221 -12.17 8.14 -15.12
C THR A 221 -13.58 8.61 -15.42
N LEU A 222 -14.11 9.58 -14.65
CA LEU A 222 -15.41 10.20 -14.94
C LEU A 222 -15.38 10.98 -16.27
N ILE A 223 -14.33 11.77 -16.51
CA ILE A 223 -14.17 12.52 -17.77
C ILE A 223 -14.03 11.56 -18.95
N TYR A 224 -13.24 10.50 -18.79
CA TYR A 224 -13.02 9.51 -19.85
C TYR A 224 -14.29 8.70 -20.17
N GLY A 225 -15.05 8.30 -19.15
CA GLY A 225 -16.31 7.57 -19.29
C GLY A 225 -17.51 8.44 -19.69
N GLY A 226 -17.31 9.67 -20.16
CA GLY A 226 -18.40 10.54 -20.61
C GLY A 226 -19.36 10.97 -19.49
N PHE A 227 -18.86 11.17 -18.28
CA PHE A 227 -19.62 11.49 -17.06
C PHE A 227 -20.52 10.36 -16.53
N ASP A 228 -20.24 9.10 -16.89
CA ASP A 228 -20.89 7.96 -16.24
C ASP A 228 -20.32 7.71 -14.83
N PHE A 229 -21.15 7.95 -13.82
CA PHE A 229 -20.83 7.68 -12.42
C PHE A 229 -20.63 6.19 -12.12
N SER A 230 -21.26 5.31 -12.89
CA SER A 230 -21.10 3.86 -12.74
C SER A 230 -19.68 3.47 -13.13
N PHE A 231 -19.23 3.89 -14.31
CA PHE A 231 -17.88 3.65 -14.81
C PHE A 231 -16.80 4.17 -13.84
N MET A 232 -16.97 5.40 -13.34
CA MET A 232 -16.09 5.97 -12.30
C MET A 232 -16.03 5.08 -11.06
N SER A 233 -17.18 4.63 -10.56
CA SER A 233 -17.26 3.82 -9.34
C SER A 233 -16.57 2.46 -9.49
N TYR A 234 -16.65 1.83 -10.67
CA TYR A 234 -15.91 0.60 -10.96
C TYR A 234 -14.40 0.80 -10.84
N HIS A 235 -13.86 1.88 -11.39
CA HIS A 235 -12.43 2.16 -11.24
C HIS A 235 -12.06 2.51 -9.79
N VAL A 236 -12.93 3.18 -9.05
CA VAL A 236 -12.64 3.57 -7.67
C VAL A 236 -12.62 2.37 -6.72
N PHE A 237 -13.60 1.47 -6.82
CA PHE A 237 -13.72 0.32 -5.91
C PHE A 237 -12.95 -0.92 -6.34
N SER A 238 -12.43 -0.97 -7.57
CA SER A 238 -11.67 -2.12 -8.09
C SER A 238 -10.14 -1.93 -8.10
N GLY A 239 -9.42 -3.04 -8.27
CA GLY A 239 -8.03 -3.09 -8.72
C GLY A 239 -7.03 -2.45 -7.76
N GLY A 240 -7.23 -2.72 -6.47
CA GLY A 240 -6.25 -2.40 -5.43
C GLY A 240 -6.16 -0.92 -5.06
N LEU A 241 -7.04 -0.07 -5.59
CA LEU A 241 -6.97 1.38 -5.36
C LEU A 241 -7.16 1.72 -3.89
N MET A 242 -8.14 1.12 -3.21
CA MET A 242 -8.44 1.42 -1.81
C MET A 242 -7.29 1.02 -0.89
N ILE A 243 -6.76 -0.20 -1.03
CA ILE A 243 -5.64 -0.66 -0.21
C ILE A 243 -4.38 0.15 -0.52
N GLY A 244 -4.13 0.44 -1.80
CA GLY A 244 -3.00 1.25 -2.24
C GLY A 244 -3.07 2.69 -1.71
N ALA A 245 -4.23 3.34 -1.79
CA ALA A 245 -4.40 4.72 -1.38
C ALA A 245 -4.37 4.90 0.14
N ILE A 246 -4.99 3.98 0.90
CA ILE A 246 -5.16 4.11 2.35
C ILE A 246 -3.95 3.59 3.12
N PHE A 247 -3.32 2.50 2.67
CA PHE A 247 -2.29 1.80 3.46
C PHE A 247 -0.90 1.84 2.84
N MET A 248 -0.76 2.09 1.53
CA MET A 248 0.55 2.03 0.86
C MET A 248 1.07 3.40 0.44
N ALA A 249 0.21 4.28 -0.06
CA ALA A 249 0.54 5.65 -0.44
C ALA A 249 0.77 6.58 0.76
N THR A 250 0.36 6.14 1.96
CA THR A 250 0.55 6.84 3.24
C THR A 250 1.70 6.27 4.06
N ASP A 251 2.60 5.49 3.45
CA ASP A 251 3.78 4.99 4.13
C ASP A 251 4.75 6.14 4.46
N TYR A 252 5.26 6.18 5.69
CA TYR A 252 5.98 7.35 6.21
C TYR A 252 7.36 7.54 5.61
N SER A 253 8.00 6.45 5.16
CA SER A 253 9.39 6.46 4.71
C SER A 253 9.53 6.83 3.23
N SER A 254 8.53 6.54 2.41
CA SER A 254 8.61 6.68 0.95
C SER A 254 7.81 7.87 0.39
N THR A 255 7.04 8.56 1.23
CA THR A 255 6.19 9.68 0.83
C THR A 255 6.80 11.02 1.31
N PRO A 256 6.65 12.13 0.55
CA PRO A 256 7.18 13.43 0.98
C PRO A 256 6.67 13.89 2.35
N ILE A 257 7.50 14.63 3.10
CA ILE A 257 7.16 15.08 4.45
C ILE A 257 6.28 16.33 4.39
N THR A 258 6.53 17.21 3.41
CA THR A 258 5.80 18.49 3.28
C THR A 258 4.34 18.29 2.85
N MET A 259 3.43 19.13 3.36
CA MET A 259 2.00 19.01 3.04
C MET A 259 1.70 19.24 1.55
N LYS A 260 2.37 20.21 0.92
CA LYS A 260 2.25 20.45 -0.53
C LYS A 260 2.82 19.28 -1.33
N GLY A 261 3.96 18.73 -0.91
CA GLY A 261 4.58 17.57 -1.54
C GLY A 261 3.70 16.32 -1.47
N ARG A 262 3.04 16.07 -0.35
CA ARG A 262 2.07 14.97 -0.20
C ARG A 262 0.90 15.05 -1.16
N ILE A 263 0.36 16.25 -1.41
CA ILE A 263 -0.74 16.45 -2.36
C ILE A 263 -0.23 16.22 -3.78
N ILE A 264 0.89 16.82 -4.17
CA ILE A 264 1.49 16.62 -5.50
C ILE A 264 1.79 15.12 -5.74
N PHE A 265 2.32 14.44 -4.73
CA PHE A 265 2.56 13.00 -4.76
C PHE A 265 1.27 12.21 -5.01
N ALA A 266 0.20 12.50 -4.26
CA ALA A 266 -1.08 11.81 -4.40
C ALA A 266 -1.76 12.07 -5.75
N LEU A 267 -1.71 13.31 -6.25
CA LEU A 267 -2.21 13.66 -7.58
C LEU A 267 -1.42 12.92 -8.67
N GLY A 268 -0.09 12.88 -8.58
CA GLY A 268 0.75 12.13 -9.51
C GLY A 268 0.44 10.63 -9.50
N CYS A 269 0.25 10.03 -8.32
CA CYS A 269 -0.17 8.63 -8.21
C CYS A 269 -1.50 8.39 -8.94
N GLY A 270 -2.48 9.29 -8.76
CA GLY A 270 -3.80 9.19 -9.38
C GLY A 270 -3.78 9.33 -10.90
N ILE A 271 -3.00 10.29 -11.41
CA ILE A 271 -2.81 10.50 -12.84
C ILE A 271 -2.20 9.25 -13.46
N ILE A 272 -1.05 8.80 -12.97
CA ILE A 272 -0.33 7.64 -13.54
C ILE A 272 -1.21 6.38 -13.44
N THR A 273 -1.92 6.19 -12.33
CA THR A 273 -2.83 5.03 -12.15
C THR A 273 -3.93 5.04 -13.20
N SER A 274 -4.54 6.19 -13.45
CA SER A 274 -5.61 6.33 -14.44
C SER A 274 -5.10 6.06 -15.86
N PHE A 275 -3.94 6.62 -16.22
CA PHE A 275 -3.31 6.35 -17.51
C PHE A 275 -3.00 4.87 -17.73
N ILE A 276 -2.44 4.19 -16.72
CA ILE A 276 -2.14 2.75 -16.82
C ILE A 276 -3.43 1.93 -16.95
N ARG A 277 -4.49 2.29 -16.22
CA ARG A 277 -5.77 1.56 -16.28
C ARG A 277 -6.49 1.71 -17.62
N LEU A 278 -6.43 2.89 -18.22
CA LEU A 278 -7.11 3.18 -19.48
C LEU A 278 -6.30 2.72 -20.71
N TYR A 279 -4.98 2.93 -20.70
CA TYR A 279 -4.13 2.71 -21.88
C TYR A 279 -3.05 1.63 -21.69
N GLY A 280 -2.76 1.21 -20.46
CA GLY A 280 -1.68 0.29 -20.16
C GLY A 280 -2.02 -1.18 -20.44
N ALA A 281 -1.00 -2.03 -20.52
CA ALA A 281 -1.15 -3.47 -20.75
C ALA A 281 -1.73 -4.22 -19.53
N PHE A 282 -1.41 -3.79 -18.31
CA PHE A 282 -1.91 -4.40 -17.07
C PHE A 282 -3.25 -3.80 -16.64
N PRO A 283 -4.23 -4.60 -16.18
CA PRO A 283 -5.50 -4.06 -15.68
C PRO A 283 -5.29 -3.25 -14.38
N GLU A 284 -4.33 -3.63 -13.54
CA GLU A 284 -3.95 -2.87 -12.35
C GLU A 284 -2.76 -1.94 -12.58
N GLY A 285 -2.90 -0.66 -12.20
CA GLY A 285 -1.85 0.37 -12.30
C GLY A 285 -1.41 1.01 -10.98
N VAL A 286 -2.05 0.67 -9.87
CA VAL A 286 -1.88 1.36 -8.57
C VAL A 286 -0.46 1.17 -8.02
N GLY A 287 0.01 -0.09 -7.96
CA GLY A 287 1.34 -0.39 -7.44
C GLY A 287 2.45 0.29 -8.23
N PHE A 288 2.36 0.29 -9.56
CA PHE A 288 3.38 0.87 -10.44
C PHE A 288 3.46 2.39 -10.24
N SER A 289 2.30 3.01 -10.08
CA SER A 289 2.17 4.45 -9.88
C SER A 289 2.77 4.88 -8.54
N ILE A 290 2.48 4.15 -7.47
CA ILE A 290 3.03 4.45 -6.13
C ILE A 290 4.55 4.27 -6.13
N LEU A 291 5.10 3.19 -6.72
CA LEU A 291 6.56 3.01 -6.76
C LEU A 291 7.26 4.10 -7.56
N LEU A 292 6.71 4.47 -8.73
CA LEU A 292 7.27 5.56 -9.54
C LEU A 292 7.26 6.89 -8.78
N MET A 293 6.18 7.17 -8.07
CA MET A 293 6.06 8.38 -7.26
C MET A 293 6.94 8.35 -6.00
N ASN A 294 7.17 7.18 -5.40
CA ASN A 294 8.13 7.03 -4.30
C ASN A 294 9.55 7.40 -4.75
N MET A 295 9.97 6.92 -5.92
CA MET A 295 11.27 7.30 -6.50
C MET A 295 11.36 8.80 -6.80
N SER A 296 10.22 9.43 -7.10
CA SER A 296 10.11 10.86 -7.38
C SER A 296 9.93 11.72 -6.11
N ALA A 297 9.68 11.10 -4.95
CA ALA A 297 9.41 11.81 -3.70
C ALA A 297 10.54 12.74 -3.25
N PRO A 298 11.85 12.37 -3.35
CA PRO A 298 12.95 13.28 -3.02
C PRO A 298 12.99 14.52 -3.93
N LEU A 299 12.62 14.38 -5.20
CA LEU A 299 12.55 15.49 -6.15
C LEU A 299 11.40 16.43 -5.79
N ILE A 300 10.21 15.88 -5.53
CA ILE A 300 9.04 16.65 -5.08
C ILE A 300 9.37 17.41 -3.80
N GLU A 301 10.07 16.77 -2.87
CA GLU A 301 10.48 17.40 -1.63
C GLU A 301 11.43 18.57 -1.88
N LYS A 302 12.44 18.42 -2.74
CA LYS A 302 13.36 19.51 -3.11
C LYS A 302 12.62 20.76 -3.59
N TYR A 303 11.57 20.60 -4.39
CA TYR A 303 10.77 21.73 -4.90
C TYR A 303 9.71 22.25 -3.91
N THR A 304 9.34 21.47 -2.90
CA THR A 304 8.29 21.83 -1.93
C THR A 304 8.84 22.22 -0.56
N ARG A 305 10.16 22.20 -0.36
CA ARG A 305 10.81 22.63 0.87
C ARG A 305 10.31 24.02 1.28
N PRO A 306 9.74 24.17 2.49
CA PRO A 306 9.31 25.47 2.98
C PRO A 306 10.53 26.39 3.10
N ARG A 307 10.35 27.68 2.80
CA ARG A 307 11.40 28.67 3.01
C ARG A 307 11.69 28.74 4.52
N VAL A 308 12.98 28.66 4.87
CA VAL A 308 13.42 28.83 6.25
C VAL A 308 13.08 30.26 6.69
N PHE A 309 12.38 30.38 7.82
CA PHE A 309 12.02 31.68 8.38
C PHE A 309 13.31 32.46 8.71
N GLY A 310 13.44 33.69 8.21
CA GLY A 310 14.65 34.52 8.37
C GLY A 310 15.71 34.41 7.26
N GLY A 311 15.53 33.53 6.26
CA GLY A 311 16.38 33.52 5.06
C GLY A 311 15.99 34.67 4.13
N GLY A 312 16.86 35.68 4.00
CA GLY A 312 16.68 36.78 3.05
C GLY A 312 16.46 36.26 1.61
N LYS A 313 15.71 37.02 0.80
CA LYS A 313 15.48 36.71 -0.63
C LYS A 313 16.83 36.43 -1.30
N GLN A 314 17.09 35.18 -1.69
CA GLN A 314 18.00 34.96 -2.81
C GLN A 314 17.26 35.43 -4.05
N ASN A 315 17.57 36.67 -4.46
CA ASN A 315 17.20 37.16 -5.78
C ASN A 315 17.86 36.25 -6.81
N ALA A 316 17.05 35.89 -7.81
CA ALA A 316 17.43 35.10 -8.97
C ALA A 316 18.57 35.75 -9.77
#